data_AF-A0A814Q2I9-F1
#
_entry.id   AF-A0A814Q2I9-F1
#
_cell.length_a   1.000
_cell.length_b   1.000
_cell.length_c   1.000
_cell.angle_alpha   90.00
_cell.angle_beta   90.00
_cell.angle_gamma   90.00
#
_symmetry.space_group_name_H-M   'P 1'
#
loop_
_entity.id
_entity.type
_entity.pdbx_description
1 polymer ?
#
loop_
_entity_poly.entity_id
_entity_poly.type
_entity_poly.pdbx_seq_one_letter_code
_entity_poly.pdbx_strand_id
1 'polypeptide(L)'
;MSHSASTKILSQLKQLSKQALNNPSNKLTVQSLLEKAFKNGKPLFSSHDRSEAATFVTNIIPVLDSVFVDIHGSMNTDLRQSAQIWRSGLQFLVDEFKTDEILYQKLKDFLTSDPVQCVEQYISDSRDSLPEYGDIAHMDLTKIPKEHYWWF
;
A
#
# COMPACT_ATOMS: atom_id res chain seq x y z
N MET A 1 18.79 12.27 6.81
CA MET A 1 18.55 12.40 5.35
C MET A 1 17.11 12.00 4.96
N SER A 2 16.11 12.22 5.82
CA SER A 2 14.77 11.62 5.69
C SER A 2 13.76 12.44 4.88
N HIS A 3 14.07 13.69 4.52
CA HIS A 3 13.13 14.57 3.81
C HIS A 3 12.82 14.14 2.38
N SER A 4 13.77 13.50 1.66
CA SER A 4 13.56 13.14 0.25
C SER A 4 12.48 12.07 0.04
N ALA A 5 12.31 11.16 0.99
CA ALA A 5 11.31 10.09 0.93
C ALA A 5 9.89 10.61 1.21
N SER A 6 9.73 11.43 2.26
CA SER A 6 8.45 12.09 2.62
C SER A 6 7.87 12.88 1.45
N THR A 7 8.70 13.72 0.82
CA THR A 7 8.28 14.55 -0.32
C THR A 7 7.81 13.72 -1.52
N LYS A 8 8.44 12.55 -1.77
CA LYS A 8 8.08 11.67 -2.90
C LYS A 8 6.75 10.93 -2.69
N ILE A 9 6.50 10.43 -1.47
CA ILE A 9 5.22 9.78 -1.14
C ILE A 9 4.10 10.81 -1.18
N LEU A 10 4.30 11.98 -0.56
CA LEU A 10 3.32 13.07 -0.57
C LEU A 10 3.00 13.55 -1.99
N SER A 11 4.00 13.71 -2.85
CA SER A 11 3.77 14.12 -4.24
C SER A 11 2.96 13.09 -5.02
N GLN A 12 3.16 11.80 -4.77
CA GLN A 12 2.38 10.73 -5.40
C GLN A 12 0.94 10.70 -4.88
N LEU A 13 0.72 10.88 -3.57
CA LEU A 13 -0.62 11.02 -3.01
C LEU A 13 -1.38 12.19 -3.64
N LYS A 14 -0.71 13.35 -3.76
CA LYS A 14 -1.27 14.55 -4.39
C LYS A 14 -1.62 14.36 -5.87
N GLN A 15 -0.81 13.57 -6.59
CA GLN A 15 -1.07 13.25 -7.98
C GLN A 15 -2.27 12.32 -8.10
N LEU A 16 -2.29 11.22 -7.34
CA LEU A 16 -3.39 10.26 -7.30
C LEU A 16 -4.71 10.93 -6.91
N SER A 17 -4.69 11.85 -5.95
CA SER A 17 -5.91 12.55 -5.47
C SER A 17 -6.55 13.44 -6.52
N LYS A 18 -5.87 13.69 -7.64
CA LYS A 18 -6.35 14.51 -8.76
C LYS A 18 -6.64 13.68 -10.03
N GLN A 19 -6.30 12.39 -10.02
CA GLN A 19 -6.52 11.52 -11.16
C GLN A 19 -7.98 11.05 -11.21
N ALA A 20 -8.49 10.86 -12.43
CA ALA A 20 -9.78 10.21 -12.61
C ALA A 20 -9.70 8.76 -12.10
N LEU A 21 -10.79 8.26 -11.53
CA LEU A 21 -10.89 6.90 -11.00
C LEU A 21 -10.49 5.85 -12.05
N ASN A 22 -10.91 6.04 -13.30
CA ASN A 22 -10.73 5.07 -14.39
C ASN A 22 -9.40 5.28 -15.15
N ASN A 23 -8.44 6.02 -14.57
CA ASN A 23 -7.16 6.27 -15.24
C ASN A 23 -6.33 4.97 -15.29
N PRO A 24 -5.88 4.52 -16.47
CA PRO A 24 -5.12 3.27 -16.60
C PRO A 24 -3.77 3.28 -15.88
N SER A 25 -3.25 4.45 -15.53
CA SER A 25 -1.99 4.59 -14.78
C SER A 25 -2.16 4.41 -13.26
N ASN A 26 -3.40 4.34 -12.75
CA ASN A 26 -3.67 4.26 -11.32
C ASN A 26 -3.04 3.01 -10.70
N LYS A 27 -3.18 1.84 -11.34
CA LYS A 27 -2.62 0.56 -10.84
C LYS A 27 -1.12 0.67 -10.56
N LEU A 28 -0.33 1.06 -11.57
CA LEU A 28 1.13 1.19 -11.42
C LEU A 28 1.52 2.26 -10.40
N THR A 29 0.79 3.38 -10.36
CA THR A 29 1.08 4.48 -9.44
C THR A 29 0.80 4.11 -8.00
N VAL A 30 -0.31 3.42 -7.73
CA VAL A 30 -0.67 2.90 -6.41
C VAL A 30 0.32 1.82 -5.98
N GLN A 31 0.63 0.84 -6.83
CA GLN A 31 1.61 -0.20 -6.52
C GLN A 31 2.97 0.41 -6.14
N SER A 32 3.43 1.41 -6.89
CA SER A 32 4.67 2.15 -6.60
C SER A 32 4.60 2.93 -5.29
N LEU A 33 3.47 3.59 -4.99
CA LEU A 33 3.25 4.30 -3.73
C LEU A 33 3.34 3.34 -2.54
N LEU A 34 2.62 2.21 -2.59
CA LEU A 34 2.56 1.23 -1.51
C LEU A 34 3.91 0.54 -1.30
N GLU A 35 4.62 0.21 -2.37
CA GLU A 35 5.97 -0.35 -2.28
C GLU A 35 6.94 0.64 -1.62
N LYS A 36 6.86 1.94 -1.92
CA LYS A 36 7.67 2.96 -1.24
C LYS A 36 7.30 3.13 0.21
N ALA A 37 6.01 3.11 0.55
CA ALA A 37 5.55 3.14 1.93
C ALA A 37 6.09 1.93 2.72
N PHE A 38 6.11 0.75 2.10
CA PHE A 38 6.66 -0.46 2.70
C PHE A 38 8.20 -0.42 2.86
N LYS A 39 8.93 0.22 1.96
CA LYS A 39 10.41 0.25 2.00
C LYS A 39 10.99 1.39 2.86
N ASN A 40 10.23 2.43 3.14
CA ASN A 40 10.71 3.61 3.86
C ASN A 40 10.41 3.51 5.36
N GLY A 41 11.41 3.78 6.21
CA GLY A 41 11.20 3.81 7.66
C GLY A 41 10.21 4.90 8.09
N LYS A 42 9.49 4.64 9.19
CA LYS A 42 8.56 5.61 9.81
C LYS A 42 9.32 6.73 10.55
N PRO A 43 8.73 7.95 10.68
CA PRO A 43 7.46 8.36 10.09
C PRO A 43 7.58 8.60 8.58
N LEU A 44 6.55 8.21 7.82
CA LEU A 44 6.50 8.44 6.36
C LEU A 44 6.35 9.92 6.00
N PHE A 45 5.70 10.71 6.87
CA PHE A 45 5.46 12.13 6.67
C PHE A 45 6.10 12.95 7.79
N SER A 46 6.68 14.10 7.43
CA SER A 46 7.08 15.10 8.42
C SER A 46 5.85 15.69 9.14
N SER A 47 6.02 16.22 10.35
CA SER A 47 4.90 16.86 11.08
C SER A 47 4.20 17.96 10.29
N HIS A 48 4.94 18.67 9.44
CA HIS A 48 4.41 19.70 8.55
C HIS A 48 3.54 19.11 7.42
N ASP A 49 3.93 17.95 6.88
CA ASP A 49 3.30 17.33 5.71
C ASP A 49 2.06 16.49 6.06
N ARG A 50 1.89 16.11 7.34
CA ARG A 50 0.83 15.17 7.76
C ARG A 50 -0.58 15.63 7.44
N SER A 51 -0.88 16.93 7.56
CA SER A 51 -2.21 17.46 7.25
C SER A 51 -2.52 17.39 5.74
N GLU A 52 -1.54 17.71 4.90
CA GLU A 52 -1.69 17.59 3.44
C GLU A 52 -1.81 16.11 3.02
N ALA A 53 -0.98 15.24 3.63
CA ALA A 53 -1.03 13.81 3.42
C ALA A 53 -2.40 13.22 3.79
N ALA A 54 -2.95 13.58 4.96
CA ALA A 54 -4.27 13.16 5.44
C ALA A 54 -5.39 13.47 4.43
N THR A 55 -5.34 14.69 3.87
CA THR A 55 -6.30 15.15 2.86
C THR A 55 -6.20 14.29 1.59
N PHE A 56 -4.99 14.09 1.07
CA PHE A 56 -4.80 13.32 -0.15
C PHE A 56 -5.10 11.84 0.03
N VAL A 57 -4.69 11.24 1.16
CA VAL A 57 -4.96 9.83 1.47
C VAL A 57 -6.47 9.55 1.47
N THR A 58 -7.25 10.46 2.05
CA THR A 58 -8.71 10.34 2.09
C THR A 58 -9.33 10.37 0.70
N ASN A 59 -8.82 11.26 -0.17
CA ASN A 59 -9.34 11.45 -1.52
C ASN A 59 -9.01 10.30 -2.46
N ILE A 60 -7.94 9.54 -2.19
CA ILE A 60 -7.53 8.41 -3.04
C ILE A 60 -8.16 7.08 -2.63
N ILE A 61 -8.96 7.01 -1.57
CA ILE A 61 -9.61 5.76 -1.14
C ILE A 61 -10.35 5.06 -2.29
N PRO A 62 -11.19 5.73 -3.10
CA PRO A 62 -11.85 5.07 -4.24
C PRO A 62 -10.86 4.54 -5.28
N VAL A 63 -9.74 5.24 -5.49
CA VAL A 63 -8.67 4.79 -6.40
C VAL A 63 -7.96 3.57 -5.84
N LEU A 64 -7.66 3.55 -4.54
CA LEU A 64 -7.09 2.39 -3.86
C LEU A 64 -8.03 1.19 -3.98
N ASP A 65 -9.32 1.37 -3.68
CA ASP A 65 -10.34 0.32 -3.77
C ASP A 65 -10.39 -0.32 -5.17
N SER A 66 -10.51 0.50 -6.22
CA SER A 66 -10.49 0.03 -7.60
C SER A 66 -9.20 -0.72 -7.94
N VAL A 67 -8.04 -0.26 -7.46
CA VAL A 67 -6.76 -0.94 -7.71
C VAL A 67 -6.66 -2.26 -6.95
N PHE A 68 -7.22 -2.38 -5.75
CA PHE A 68 -7.25 -3.63 -5.01
C PHE A 68 -8.18 -4.66 -5.67
N VAL A 69 -9.28 -4.23 -6.30
CA VAL A 69 -10.10 -5.09 -7.19
C VAL A 69 -9.25 -5.62 -8.35
N ASP A 70 -8.50 -4.75 -9.03
CA ASP A 70 -7.63 -5.14 -10.15
C ASP A 70 -6.48 -6.07 -9.71
N ILE A 71 -5.92 -5.84 -8.52
CA ILE A 71 -4.90 -6.70 -7.93
C ILE A 71 -5.50 -8.09 -7.71
N HIS A 72 -6.62 -8.18 -6.97
CA HIS A 72 -7.30 -9.43 -6.69
C HIS A 72 -7.62 -10.21 -7.98
N GLY A 73 -8.20 -9.56 -8.99
CA GLY A 73 -8.57 -10.18 -10.26
C GLY A 73 -7.37 -10.66 -11.12
N SER A 74 -6.15 -10.26 -10.78
CA SER A 74 -4.93 -10.65 -11.51
C SER A 74 -3.96 -11.50 -10.67
N MET A 75 -4.33 -11.89 -9.45
CA MET A 75 -3.42 -12.58 -8.54
C MET A 75 -3.19 -14.04 -8.91
N ASN A 76 -1.91 -14.42 -8.90
CA ASN A 76 -1.40 -15.77 -9.00
C ASN A 76 -0.23 -15.96 -7.99
N THR A 77 0.31 -17.18 -7.90
CA THR A 77 1.33 -17.51 -6.90
C THR A 77 2.62 -16.72 -7.11
N ASP A 78 2.91 -16.28 -8.34
CA ASP A 78 4.07 -15.43 -8.66
C ASP A 78 3.93 -14.00 -8.12
N LEU A 79 2.70 -13.49 -8.08
CA LEU A 79 2.39 -12.13 -7.60
C LEU A 79 2.16 -12.07 -6.09
N ARG A 80 2.14 -13.20 -5.37
CA ARG A 80 1.90 -13.26 -3.92
C ARG A 80 2.81 -12.33 -3.13
N GLN A 81 4.11 -12.34 -3.41
CA GLN A 81 5.07 -11.49 -2.69
C GLN A 81 4.80 -10.00 -2.95
N SER A 82 4.49 -9.64 -4.18
CA SER A 82 4.11 -8.26 -4.55
C SER A 82 2.81 -7.83 -3.85
N ALA A 83 1.81 -8.69 -3.83
CA ALA A 83 0.55 -8.45 -3.12
C ALA A 83 0.78 -8.21 -1.62
N GLN A 84 1.66 -9.01 -1.00
CA GLN A 84 2.05 -8.82 0.40
C GLN A 84 2.76 -7.49 0.65
N ILE A 85 3.64 -7.07 -0.27
CA ILE A 85 4.31 -5.75 -0.21
C ILE A 85 3.27 -4.63 -0.29
N TRP A 86 2.33 -4.70 -1.24
CA TRP A 86 1.32 -3.66 -1.41
C TRP A 86 0.38 -3.59 -0.19
N ARG A 87 -0.08 -4.74 0.31
CA ARG A 87 -0.93 -4.79 1.50
C ARG A 87 -0.21 -4.27 2.75
N SER A 88 1.05 -4.63 2.91
CA SER A 88 1.90 -4.15 4.00
C SER A 88 2.16 -2.65 3.89
N GLY A 89 2.47 -2.15 2.68
CA GLY A 89 2.60 -0.73 2.39
C GLY A 89 1.34 0.06 2.71
N LEU A 90 0.16 -0.52 2.45
CA LEU A 90 -1.12 0.09 2.81
C LEU A 90 -1.29 0.17 4.34
N GLN A 91 -0.96 -0.90 5.08
CA GLN A 91 -0.96 -0.86 6.54
C GLN A 91 -0.05 0.25 7.08
N PHE A 92 1.13 0.40 6.47
CA PHE A 92 2.13 1.39 6.86
C PHE A 92 1.64 2.82 6.64
N LEU A 93 1.01 3.06 5.50
CA LEU A 93 0.39 4.33 5.18
C LEU A 93 -0.76 4.66 6.14
N VAL A 94 -1.62 3.69 6.46
CA VAL A 94 -2.76 3.88 7.38
C VAL A 94 -2.29 4.15 8.82
N ASP A 95 -1.26 3.43 9.25
CA ASP A 95 -0.70 3.55 10.59
C ASP A 95 -0.12 4.95 10.90
N GLU A 96 0.31 5.70 9.88
CA GLU A 96 0.77 7.09 10.04
C GLU A 96 -0.31 8.02 10.60
N PHE A 97 -1.57 7.64 10.48
CA PHE A 97 -2.71 8.45 10.92
C PHE A 97 -3.33 7.95 12.22
N LYS A 98 -2.72 6.98 12.93
CA LYS A 98 -3.21 6.42 14.20
C LYS A 98 -3.58 7.45 15.27
N THR A 99 -2.97 8.63 15.26
CA THR A 99 -3.25 9.71 16.22
C THR A 99 -4.48 10.56 15.85
N ASP A 100 -4.98 10.46 14.62
CA ASP A 100 -6.22 11.09 14.16
C ASP A 100 -7.30 10.01 14.11
N GLU A 101 -8.10 9.90 15.17
CA GLU A 101 -9.05 8.79 15.35
C GLU A 101 -10.08 8.71 14.22
N ILE A 102 -10.56 9.86 13.73
CA ILE A 102 -11.61 9.92 12.70
C ILE A 102 -11.06 9.42 11.36
N LEU A 103 -9.91 9.95 10.95
CA LEU A 103 -9.27 9.52 9.71
C LEU A 103 -8.81 8.06 9.82
N TYR A 104 -8.22 7.69 10.94
CA TYR A 104 -7.75 6.33 11.17
C TYR A 104 -8.89 5.31 11.10
N GLN A 105 -10.05 5.61 11.68
CA GLN A 105 -11.21 4.72 11.60
C GLN A 105 -11.68 4.56 10.15
N LYS A 106 -11.79 5.66 9.38
CA LYS A 106 -12.16 5.59 7.96
C LYS A 106 -11.18 4.74 7.14
N LEU A 107 -9.88 4.85 7.43
CA LEU A 107 -8.85 4.05 6.76
C LEU A 107 -8.87 2.59 7.22
N LYS A 108 -9.19 2.32 8.48
CA LYS A 108 -9.44 0.95 8.96
C LYS A 108 -10.65 0.31 8.30
N ASP A 109 -11.74 1.04 8.14
CA ASP A 109 -12.93 0.56 7.44
C ASP A 109 -12.58 0.17 5.99
N PHE A 110 -11.71 0.96 5.34
CA PHE A 110 -11.15 0.61 4.04
C PHE A 110 -10.25 -0.63 4.08
N LEU A 111 -9.38 -0.78 5.09
CA LEU A 111 -8.58 -2.01 5.25
C LEU A 111 -9.45 -3.27 5.38
N THR A 112 -10.68 -3.12 5.87
CA THR A 112 -11.66 -4.21 5.99
C THR A 112 -12.61 -4.33 4.80
N SER A 113 -12.38 -3.60 3.70
CA SER A 113 -13.22 -3.72 2.51
C SER A 113 -12.98 -5.06 1.79
N ASP A 114 -14.00 -5.55 1.09
CA ASP A 114 -13.94 -6.84 0.37
C ASP A 114 -12.71 -6.97 -0.55
N PRO A 115 -12.34 -5.96 -1.37
CA PRO A 115 -11.16 -6.08 -2.23
C PRO A 115 -9.86 -6.28 -1.45
N VAL A 116 -9.70 -5.61 -0.32
CA VAL A 116 -8.51 -5.75 0.53
C VAL A 116 -8.51 -7.12 1.20
N GLN A 117 -9.63 -7.54 1.79
CA GLN A 117 -9.76 -8.85 2.44
C GLN A 117 -9.56 -10.02 1.47
N CYS A 118 -10.03 -9.92 0.23
CA CYS A 118 -9.79 -10.95 -0.78
C CYS A 118 -8.30 -11.10 -1.12
N VAL A 119 -7.54 -9.99 -1.16
CA VAL A 119 -6.08 -10.03 -1.33
C VAL A 119 -5.41 -10.66 -0.12
N GLU A 120 -5.83 -10.29 1.09
CA GLU A 120 -5.35 -10.86 2.35
C GLU A 120 -5.57 -12.38 2.42
N GLN A 121 -6.79 -12.82 2.12
CA GLN A 121 -7.18 -14.23 2.11
C GLN A 121 -6.34 -15.02 1.11
N TYR A 122 -6.17 -14.51 -0.11
CA TYR A 122 -5.31 -15.16 -1.09
C TYR A 122 -3.86 -15.28 -0.62
N ILE A 123 -3.28 -14.21 -0.05
CA ILE A 123 -1.89 -14.25 0.46
C ILE A 123 -1.75 -15.35 1.53
N SER A 124 -2.75 -15.47 2.41
CA SER A 124 -2.80 -16.52 3.44
C SER A 124 -2.90 -17.92 2.82
N ASP A 125 -3.87 -18.14 1.93
CA ASP A 125 -4.17 -19.45 1.35
C ASP A 125 -3.07 -19.97 0.43
N SER A 126 -2.37 -19.06 -0.24
CA SER A 126 -1.31 -19.40 -1.18
C SER A 126 0.07 -19.53 -0.54
N ARG A 127 0.22 -19.35 0.78
CA ARG A 127 1.53 -19.27 1.48
C ARG A 127 2.47 -20.44 1.18
N ASP A 128 1.92 -21.65 1.12
CA ASP A 128 2.70 -22.88 0.91
C ASP A 128 2.78 -23.31 -0.56
N SER A 129 2.11 -22.56 -1.44
CA SER A 129 2.16 -22.79 -2.89
C SER A 129 3.48 -22.29 -3.47
N LEU A 130 4.02 -23.03 -4.43
CA LEU A 130 5.18 -22.60 -5.21
C LEU A 130 4.74 -21.63 -6.33
N PRO A 131 5.60 -20.68 -6.71
CA PRO A 131 5.40 -19.86 -7.91
C PRO A 131 5.23 -20.74 -9.16
N GLU A 132 4.32 -20.34 -10.06
CA GLU A 132 4.04 -21.06 -11.31
C GLU A 132 5.15 -20.83 -12.35
N TYR A 133 5.70 -19.61 -12.40
CA TYR A 133 6.74 -19.22 -13.33
C TYR A 133 7.99 -18.83 -12.53
N GLY A 134 8.82 -19.85 -12.25
CA GLY A 134 10.02 -19.74 -11.43
C GLY A 134 11.05 -18.73 -11.93
N ASP A 135 11.15 -17.63 -11.20
CA ASP A 135 12.33 -16.89 -10.72
C ASP A 135 11.80 -15.52 -10.30
N ILE A 136 10.98 -15.49 -9.24
CA ILE A 136 10.55 -14.22 -8.66
C ILE A 136 11.83 -13.52 -8.23
N ALA A 137 12.09 -12.35 -8.81
CA ALA A 137 13.23 -11.53 -8.44
C ALA A 137 13.28 -11.44 -6.91
N HIS A 138 14.24 -12.12 -6.30
CA HIS A 138 14.38 -12.17 -4.86
C HIS A 138 14.57 -10.73 -4.37
N MET A 139 13.51 -10.15 -3.81
CA MET A 139 13.62 -8.83 -3.21
C MET A 139 14.44 -8.99 -1.93
N ASP A 140 15.51 -8.20 -1.82
CA ASP A 140 16.32 -8.15 -0.60
C ASP A 140 15.48 -7.54 0.53
N LEU A 141 14.84 -8.43 1.29
CA LEU A 141 14.00 -8.12 2.43
C LEU A 141 14.84 -7.74 3.67
N THR A 142 16.17 -7.93 3.66
CA THR A 142 17.00 -7.71 4.85
C THR A 142 17.04 -6.25 5.31
N LYS A 143 16.75 -5.32 4.39
CA LYS A 143 16.73 -3.87 4.66
C LYS A 143 15.35 -3.35 5.08
N ILE A 144 14.35 -4.23 5.14
CA ILE A 144 12.98 -3.86 5.48
C ILE A 144 12.73 -4.27 6.95
N PRO A 145 12.27 -3.34 7.82
CA PRO A 145 12.02 -3.67 9.21
C PRO A 145 10.96 -4.77 9.35
N LYS A 146 11.13 -5.71 10.29
CA LYS A 146 10.18 -6.81 10.50
C LYS A 146 8.78 -6.35 10.90
N GLU A 147 8.66 -5.19 11.54
CA GLU A 147 7.36 -4.58 11.82
C GLU A 147 6.63 -4.11 10.54
N HIS A 148 7.33 -4.06 9.40
CA HIS A 148 6.74 -3.65 8.13
C HIS A 148 5.81 -4.65 7.52
N TYR A 149 5.98 -5.93 7.84
CA TYR A 149 5.18 -6.97 7.22
C TYR A 149 3.88 -7.09 8.00
N TRP A 150 2.76 -7.02 7.29
CA TRP A 150 1.42 -7.01 7.89
C TRP A 150 1.04 -8.26 8.73
N TRP A 151 1.88 -9.30 8.70
CA TRP A 151 1.70 -10.65 9.26
C TRP A 151 2.78 -11.06 10.29
N PHE A 152 3.68 -10.15 10.70
CA PHE A 152 4.67 -10.42 11.77
C PHE A 152 4.25 -9.86 13.11
#